data_AF-A0A3M1JY13-F1
#
_entry.id   AF-A0A3M1JY13-F1
#
_cell.length_a   1.000
_cell.length_b   1.000
_cell.length_c   1.000
_cell.angle_alpha   90.00
_cell.angle_beta   90.00
_cell.angle_gamma   90.00
#
_symmetry.space_group_name_H-M   'P 1'
#
loop_
_entity.id
_entity.type
_entity.pdbx_description
1 polymer ?
#
loop_
_entity_poly.entity_id
_entity_poly.type
_entity_poly.pdbx_seq_one_letter_code
_entity_poly.pdbx_strand_id
1 'polypeptide(L)'
;MSEPVYVLGGYQTDFARNWAREGLEIMDMFRETLERGLEATALDASEIETAHVGNFTAELFCNQGHLGGFFAAVDPALAGVPAARHEGACASGSLALLAAAAEIEAGRYGMAAVLGIEMMRNVPGDQAAANIGGPAMWSGHECLNVKYPWPHMFSRLGDEYDRRYGLRHDHLAAIAQINFSNARRNPNAQSRGWSFNEKSFTQDEEWNPVIEGRIRRHD
;
A
#
# COMPACT_ATOMS: atom_id res chain seq x y z
N MET A 1 -4.31 -31.53 13.01
CA MET A 1 -3.81 -30.17 13.34
C MET A 1 -3.23 -29.65 12.04
N SER A 2 -3.56 -28.42 11.62
CA SER A 2 -2.89 -27.82 10.47
C SER A 2 -1.41 -27.65 10.78
N GLU A 3 -0.55 -27.86 9.79
CA GLU A 3 0.86 -27.58 9.94
C GLU A 3 1.07 -26.06 10.14
N PRO A 4 2.03 -25.65 10.96
CA PRO A 4 2.30 -24.22 11.17
C PRO A 4 2.81 -23.57 9.89
N VAL A 5 2.28 -22.38 9.58
CA VAL A 5 2.75 -21.53 8.48
C VAL A 5 3.80 -20.54 9.00
N TYR A 6 4.90 -20.37 8.26
CA TYR A 6 5.99 -19.48 8.62
C TYR A 6 6.22 -18.40 7.57
N VAL A 7 6.62 -17.21 8.01
CA VAL A 7 7.18 -16.16 7.15
C VAL A 7 8.70 -16.32 7.15
N LEU A 8 9.28 -16.69 6.01
CA LEU A 8 10.71 -16.97 5.89
C LEU A 8 11.57 -15.71 5.81
N GLY A 9 10.96 -14.58 5.44
CA GLY A 9 11.62 -13.28 5.29
C GLY A 9 10.98 -12.48 4.18
N GLY A 10 11.68 -11.45 3.70
CA GLY A 10 11.23 -10.65 2.57
C GLY A 10 12.02 -9.37 2.41
N TYR A 11 11.59 -8.56 1.44
CA TYR A 11 12.18 -7.28 1.11
C TYR A 11 11.11 -6.19 1.07
N GLN A 12 11.53 -4.97 1.38
CA GLN A 12 10.71 -3.77 1.26
C GLN A 12 11.51 -2.71 0.51
N THR A 13 10.91 -2.16 -0.54
CA THR A 13 11.51 -1.07 -1.33
C THR A 13 11.62 0.22 -0.50
N ASP A 14 12.40 1.17 -1.02
CA ASP A 14 12.40 2.54 -0.50
C ASP A 14 11.15 3.30 -0.98
N PHE A 15 10.20 3.59 -0.08
CA PHE A 15 8.95 4.29 -0.40
C PHE A 15 9.14 5.78 -0.73
N ALA A 16 10.32 6.38 -0.50
CA ALA A 16 10.58 7.75 -0.96
C ALA A 16 10.90 7.83 -2.45
N ARG A 17 11.31 6.72 -3.08
CA ARG A 17 11.59 6.67 -4.51
C ARG A 17 10.39 7.09 -5.32
N ASN A 18 10.66 7.73 -6.46
CA ASN A 18 9.64 8.05 -7.44
C ASN A 18 10.04 7.35 -8.73
N TRP A 19 9.60 6.11 -8.86
CA TRP A 19 9.88 5.23 -9.99
C TRP A 19 9.61 5.89 -11.34
N ALA A 20 8.49 6.59 -11.50
CA ALA A 20 8.17 7.31 -12.74
C ALA A 20 9.20 8.41 -13.08
N ARG A 21 9.69 9.15 -12.08
CA ARG A 21 10.74 10.17 -12.29
C ARG A 21 12.11 9.56 -12.58
N GLU A 22 12.31 8.32 -12.18
CA GLU A 22 13.49 7.51 -12.51
C GLU A 22 13.37 6.87 -13.91
N GLY A 23 12.24 7.06 -14.60
CA GLY A 23 11.98 6.43 -15.91
C GLY A 23 11.63 4.95 -15.81
N LEU A 24 11.24 4.48 -14.61
CA LEU A 24 10.90 3.10 -14.31
C LEU A 24 9.38 2.90 -14.23
N GLU A 25 8.96 1.68 -14.51
CA GLU A 25 7.57 1.25 -14.56
C GLU A 25 7.24 0.29 -13.40
N ILE A 26 5.96 -0.07 -13.27
CA ILE A 26 5.52 -1.01 -12.22
C ILE A 26 6.17 -2.40 -12.36
N MET A 27 6.55 -2.81 -13.58
CA MET A 27 7.29 -4.05 -13.81
C MET A 27 8.70 -4.01 -13.20
N ASP A 28 9.38 -2.86 -13.24
CA ASP A 28 10.70 -2.70 -12.62
C ASP A 28 10.60 -2.77 -11.09
N MET A 29 9.57 -2.14 -10.53
CA MET A 29 9.27 -2.22 -9.09
C MET A 29 8.96 -3.66 -8.67
N PHE A 30 8.20 -4.39 -9.48
CA PHE A 30 7.90 -5.80 -9.24
C PHE A 30 9.17 -6.66 -9.31
N ARG A 31 9.97 -6.50 -10.35
CA ARG A 31 11.24 -7.20 -10.57
C ARG A 31 12.19 -7.01 -9.40
N GLU A 32 12.48 -5.76 -9.03
CA GLU A 32 13.35 -5.45 -7.90
C GLU A 32 12.81 -6.09 -6.62
N THR A 33 11.49 -6.00 -6.38
CA THR A 33 10.90 -6.53 -5.15
C THR A 33 11.03 -8.05 -5.06
N LEU A 34 10.79 -8.77 -6.16
CA LEU A 34 10.90 -10.22 -6.22
C LEU A 34 12.36 -10.69 -6.09
N GLU A 35 13.26 -10.16 -6.91
CA GLU A 35 14.68 -10.54 -6.95
C GLU A 35 15.35 -10.27 -5.58
N ARG A 36 15.12 -9.08 -5.00
CA ARG A 36 15.67 -8.73 -3.68
C ARG A 36 15.03 -9.53 -2.54
N GLY A 37 13.75 -9.90 -2.68
CA GLY A 37 13.06 -10.78 -1.75
C GLY A 37 13.71 -12.16 -1.70
N LEU A 38 13.91 -12.78 -2.87
CA LEU A 38 14.57 -14.08 -3.03
C LEU A 38 16.02 -14.04 -2.51
N GLU A 39 16.78 -13.00 -2.85
CA GLU A 39 18.14 -12.77 -2.33
C GLU A 39 18.16 -12.71 -0.80
N ALA A 40 17.24 -11.94 -0.19
CA ALA A 40 17.19 -11.74 1.26
C ALA A 40 16.82 -13.04 2.02
N THR A 41 16.05 -13.92 1.39
CA THR A 41 15.69 -15.23 1.95
C THR A 41 16.65 -16.35 1.55
N ALA A 42 17.59 -16.10 0.64
CA ALA A 42 18.46 -17.10 0.04
C ALA A 42 17.69 -18.30 -0.56
N LEU A 43 16.55 -18.01 -1.20
CA LEU A 43 15.70 -18.99 -1.88
C LEU A 43 15.88 -18.88 -3.38
N ASP A 44 15.81 -20.02 -4.07
CA ASP A 44 15.75 -20.06 -5.53
C ASP A 44 14.30 -19.86 -6.01
N ALA A 45 14.11 -19.15 -7.12
CA ALA A 45 12.79 -18.91 -7.68
C ALA A 45 12.05 -20.22 -8.00
N SER A 46 12.76 -21.28 -8.37
CA SER A 46 12.20 -22.60 -8.66
C SER A 46 11.58 -23.32 -7.45
N GLU A 47 11.84 -22.84 -6.23
CA GLU A 47 11.23 -23.38 -5.01
C GLU A 47 9.81 -22.84 -4.78
N ILE A 48 9.41 -21.76 -5.46
CA ILE A 48 8.07 -21.18 -5.32
C ILE A 48 7.05 -22.05 -6.08
N GLU A 49 6.03 -22.51 -5.37
CA GLU A 49 4.98 -23.38 -5.94
C GLU A 49 3.68 -22.64 -6.26
N THR A 50 3.45 -21.47 -5.64
CA THR A 50 2.31 -20.57 -5.89
C THR A 50 2.70 -19.12 -5.63
N ALA A 51 2.04 -18.17 -6.28
CA ALA A 51 2.37 -16.75 -6.15
C ALA A 51 1.13 -15.85 -6.02
N HIS A 52 1.22 -14.87 -5.14
CA HIS A 52 0.11 -13.96 -4.83
C HIS A 52 0.60 -12.52 -4.92
N VAL A 53 -0.10 -11.70 -5.70
CA VAL A 53 0.17 -10.26 -5.80
C VAL A 53 -0.99 -9.45 -5.24
N GLY A 54 -0.74 -8.68 -4.19
CA GLY A 54 -1.68 -7.71 -3.66
C GLY A 54 -1.54 -6.38 -4.38
N ASN A 55 -2.57 -5.95 -5.09
CA ASN A 55 -2.59 -4.65 -5.78
C ASN A 55 -4.01 -4.11 -5.88
N PHE A 56 -4.19 -2.82 -5.65
CA PHE A 56 -5.49 -2.17 -5.75
C PHE A 56 -5.70 -1.46 -7.09
N THR A 57 -4.78 -0.58 -7.51
CA THR A 57 -5.08 0.41 -8.56
C THR A 57 -4.14 0.42 -9.76
N ALA A 58 -3.31 -0.61 -9.98
CA ALA A 58 -2.37 -0.63 -11.11
C ALA A 58 -3.09 -0.51 -12.47
N GLU A 59 -4.31 -1.04 -12.60
CA GLU A 59 -5.11 -0.92 -13.82
C GLU A 59 -5.45 0.54 -14.15
N LEU A 60 -5.56 1.41 -13.14
CA LEU A 60 -5.90 2.83 -13.32
C LEU A 60 -4.68 3.74 -13.38
N PHE A 61 -3.65 3.45 -12.60
CA PHE A 61 -2.44 4.27 -12.58
C PHE A 61 -1.44 3.87 -13.66
N CYS A 62 -1.34 2.59 -13.98
CA CYS A 62 -0.32 2.04 -14.86
C CYS A 62 -0.90 1.40 -16.13
N ASN A 63 -2.23 1.40 -16.29
CA ASN A 63 -2.92 0.64 -17.34
C ASN A 63 -2.50 -0.84 -17.37
N GLN A 64 -2.28 -1.41 -16.18
CA GLN A 64 -1.71 -2.73 -16.01
C GLN A 64 -2.55 -3.57 -15.03
N GLY A 65 -3.28 -4.55 -15.57
CA GLY A 65 -3.91 -5.63 -14.81
C GLY A 65 -2.98 -6.82 -14.72
N HIS A 66 -3.49 -8.05 -14.90
CA HIS A 66 -2.75 -9.33 -15.05
C HIS A 66 -1.37 -9.44 -14.35
N LEU A 67 -1.25 -8.93 -13.11
CA LEU A 67 0.04 -8.82 -12.43
C LEU A 67 0.62 -10.18 -12.03
N GLY A 68 -0.19 -11.24 -11.95
CA GLY A 68 0.31 -12.60 -11.75
C GLY A 68 1.28 -13.05 -12.85
N GLY A 69 1.07 -12.57 -14.09
CA GLY A 69 1.97 -12.87 -15.22
C GLY A 69 3.36 -12.26 -15.06
N PHE A 70 3.55 -11.29 -14.16
CA PHE A 70 4.85 -10.66 -13.95
C PHE A 70 5.86 -11.63 -13.34
N PHE A 71 5.45 -12.58 -12.51
CA PHE A 71 6.35 -13.60 -11.96
C PHE A 71 7.11 -14.35 -13.06
N ALA A 72 6.40 -14.90 -14.05
CA ALA A 72 7.00 -15.60 -15.17
C ALA A 72 7.80 -14.68 -16.13
N ALA A 73 7.47 -13.38 -16.18
CA ALA A 73 8.22 -12.40 -16.95
C ALA A 73 9.50 -11.93 -16.23
N VAL A 74 9.56 -12.03 -14.90
CA VAL A 74 10.77 -11.74 -14.12
C VAL A 74 11.74 -12.90 -14.18
N ASP A 75 11.27 -14.11 -13.89
CA ASP A 75 12.11 -15.32 -13.78
C ASP A 75 11.50 -16.50 -14.57
N PRO A 76 12.21 -17.10 -15.54
CA PRO A 76 11.75 -18.26 -16.30
C PRO A 76 11.41 -19.49 -15.45
N ALA A 77 12.01 -19.65 -14.25
CA ALA A 77 11.69 -20.75 -13.34
C ALA A 77 10.24 -20.68 -12.82
N LEU A 78 9.65 -19.48 -12.84
CA LEU A 78 8.27 -19.24 -12.42
C LEU A 78 7.26 -19.43 -13.57
N ALA A 79 7.71 -19.84 -14.76
CA ALA A 79 6.82 -20.15 -15.87
C ALA A 79 5.93 -21.36 -15.51
N GLY A 80 4.62 -21.15 -15.49
CA GLY A 80 3.64 -22.19 -15.16
C GLY A 80 3.30 -22.29 -13.67
N VAL A 81 3.98 -21.52 -12.80
CA VAL A 81 3.59 -21.36 -11.39
C VAL A 81 2.23 -20.65 -11.33
N PRO A 82 1.22 -21.21 -10.64
CA PRO A 82 -0.06 -20.54 -10.42
C PRO A 82 0.14 -19.19 -9.72
N ALA A 83 -0.38 -18.12 -10.32
CA ALA A 83 -0.25 -16.78 -9.78
C ALA A 83 -1.57 -16.02 -9.80
N ALA A 84 -1.95 -15.39 -8.69
CA ALA A 84 -3.21 -14.66 -8.56
C ALA A 84 -3.02 -13.23 -8.05
N ARG A 85 -3.81 -12.29 -8.60
CA ARG A 85 -3.92 -10.91 -8.11
C ARG A 85 -5.09 -10.81 -7.13
N HIS A 86 -4.82 -10.25 -5.96
CA HIS A 86 -5.78 -10.03 -4.88
C HIS A 86 -6.06 -8.54 -4.73
N GLU A 87 -7.33 -8.21 -4.56
CA GLU A 87 -7.82 -6.83 -4.47
C GLU A 87 -8.81 -6.73 -3.31
N GLY A 88 -8.59 -5.73 -2.45
CA GLY A 88 -9.45 -5.37 -1.33
C GLY A 88 -9.10 -3.97 -0.82
N ALA A 89 -9.06 -3.00 -1.73
CA ALA A 89 -8.54 -1.66 -1.53
C ALA A 89 -7.15 -1.69 -0.88
N CYS A 90 -6.94 -0.85 0.13
CA CYS A 90 -5.69 -0.79 0.90
C CYS A 90 -5.32 -2.13 1.60
N ALA A 91 -6.26 -3.07 1.76
CA ALA A 91 -6.03 -4.36 2.40
C ALA A 91 -5.57 -5.46 1.43
N SER A 92 -5.34 -5.15 0.15
CA SER A 92 -4.98 -6.11 -0.90
C SER A 92 -3.77 -6.99 -0.55
N GLY A 93 -2.75 -6.42 0.10
CA GLY A 93 -1.58 -7.19 0.56
C GLY A 93 -1.92 -8.24 1.63
N SER A 94 -2.80 -7.90 2.58
CA SER A 94 -3.27 -8.85 3.60
C SER A 94 -4.12 -9.96 3.00
N LEU A 95 -4.93 -9.66 1.99
CA LEU A 95 -5.70 -10.68 1.27
C LEU A 95 -4.79 -11.64 0.49
N ALA A 96 -3.74 -11.12 -0.15
CA ALA A 96 -2.74 -11.96 -0.79
C ALA A 96 -2.06 -12.92 0.21
N LEU A 97 -1.69 -12.41 1.39
CA LEU A 97 -1.11 -13.23 2.45
C LEU A 97 -2.10 -14.27 3.01
N LEU A 98 -3.37 -13.88 3.20
CA LEU A 98 -4.42 -14.78 3.67
C LEU A 98 -4.66 -15.93 2.68
N ALA A 99 -4.69 -15.63 1.38
CA ALA A 99 -4.85 -16.64 0.34
C ALA A 99 -3.65 -17.61 0.31
N ALA A 100 -2.42 -17.11 0.38
CA ALA A 100 -1.21 -17.93 0.44
C ALA A 100 -1.19 -18.84 1.67
N ALA A 101 -1.52 -18.30 2.85
CA ALA A 101 -1.60 -19.08 4.08
C ALA A 101 -2.66 -20.19 3.98
N ALA A 102 -3.85 -19.89 3.44
CA ALA A 102 -4.91 -20.87 3.27
C ALA A 102 -4.52 -22.01 2.30
N GLU A 103 -3.75 -21.72 1.25
CA GLU A 103 -3.25 -22.75 0.33
C GLU A 103 -2.23 -23.68 0.98
N ILE A 104 -1.32 -23.12 1.80
CA ILE A 104 -0.34 -23.89 2.58
C ILE A 104 -1.04 -24.74 3.65
N GLU A 105 -1.96 -24.15 4.41
CA GLU A 105 -2.75 -24.87 5.44
C GLU A 105 -3.59 -26.00 4.85
N ALA A 106 -4.05 -25.84 3.60
CA ALA A 106 -4.77 -26.88 2.87
C ALA A 106 -3.87 -27.97 2.28
N GLY A 107 -2.54 -27.85 2.38
CA GLY A 107 -1.57 -28.78 1.82
C GLY A 107 -1.54 -28.78 0.29
N ARG A 108 -1.98 -27.69 -0.36
CA ARG A 108 -1.93 -27.55 -1.82
C ARG A 108 -0.51 -27.25 -2.31
N TYR A 109 0.22 -26.45 -1.55
CA TYR A 109 1.58 -26.01 -1.83
C TYR A 109 2.38 -25.91 -0.52
N GLY A 110 3.70 -26.09 -0.60
CA GLY A 110 4.63 -25.94 0.51
C GLY A 110 5.29 -24.56 0.60
N MET A 111 5.35 -23.82 -0.51
CA MET A 111 6.01 -22.51 -0.57
C MET A 111 5.26 -21.53 -1.47
N ALA A 112 4.95 -20.35 -0.92
CA ALA A 112 4.23 -19.30 -1.61
C ALA A 112 5.03 -17.99 -1.62
N ALA A 113 5.08 -17.32 -2.77
CA ALA A 113 5.54 -15.93 -2.85
C ALA A 113 4.35 -14.97 -2.66
N VAL A 114 4.50 -13.97 -1.78
CA VAL A 114 3.50 -12.92 -1.57
C VAL A 114 4.15 -11.56 -1.82
N LEU A 115 3.64 -10.82 -2.80
CA LEU A 115 4.18 -9.52 -3.21
C LEU A 115 3.08 -8.45 -3.17
N GLY A 116 3.27 -7.41 -2.36
CA GLY A 116 2.41 -6.22 -2.37
C GLY A 116 3.04 -5.13 -3.23
N ILE A 117 2.29 -4.57 -4.19
CA ILE A 117 2.82 -3.53 -5.08
C ILE A 117 1.78 -2.47 -5.41
N GLU A 118 2.21 -1.21 -5.43
CA GLU A 118 1.38 -0.10 -5.86
C GLU A 118 2.25 1.07 -6.36
N MET A 119 1.87 1.69 -7.48
CA MET A 119 2.56 2.84 -8.06
C MET A 119 1.57 3.99 -8.27
N MET A 120 1.72 5.05 -7.47
CA MET A 120 0.71 6.12 -7.39
C MET A 120 1.27 7.54 -7.50
N ARG A 121 2.60 7.68 -7.64
CA ARG A 121 3.30 8.98 -7.75
C ARG A 121 3.65 9.34 -9.20
N ASN A 122 2.98 8.71 -10.15
CA ASN A 122 3.14 8.87 -11.59
C ASN A 122 2.06 9.75 -12.23
N VAL A 123 1.07 10.21 -11.45
CA VAL A 123 0.02 11.14 -11.88
C VAL A 123 -0.14 12.30 -10.88
N PRO A 124 -0.77 13.42 -11.28
CA PRO A 124 -1.13 14.51 -10.38
C PRO A 124 -2.04 14.06 -9.22
N GLY A 125 -2.02 14.79 -8.10
CA GLY A 125 -2.69 14.37 -6.86
C GLY A 125 -4.23 14.34 -6.93
N ASP A 126 -4.84 15.18 -7.75
CA ASP A 126 -6.27 15.16 -8.05
C ASP A 126 -6.67 13.93 -8.87
N GLN A 127 -5.89 13.60 -9.90
CA GLN A 127 -6.07 12.36 -10.65
C GLN A 127 -5.87 11.13 -9.75
N ALA A 128 -4.87 11.15 -8.88
CA ALA A 128 -4.64 10.07 -7.91
C ALA A 128 -5.86 9.90 -7.00
N ALA A 129 -6.42 10.98 -6.46
CA ALA A 129 -7.62 10.91 -5.62
C ALA A 129 -8.82 10.30 -6.35
N ALA A 130 -9.01 10.64 -7.63
CA ALA A 130 -10.06 10.06 -8.46
C ALA A 130 -9.84 8.56 -8.72
N ASN A 131 -8.61 8.16 -9.06
CA ASN A 131 -8.24 6.77 -9.32
C ASN A 131 -8.40 5.87 -8.09
N ILE A 132 -8.27 6.41 -6.88
CA ILE A 132 -8.44 5.62 -5.64
C ILE A 132 -9.91 5.63 -5.19
N GLY A 133 -10.57 6.79 -5.24
CA GLY A 133 -11.92 6.96 -4.71
C GLY A 133 -12.96 6.14 -5.49
N GLY A 134 -12.93 6.23 -6.82
CA GLY A 134 -13.89 5.52 -7.69
C GLY A 134 -13.97 4.01 -7.41
N PRO A 135 -12.86 3.26 -7.49
CA PRO A 135 -12.89 1.81 -7.26
C PRO A 135 -13.00 1.40 -5.78
N ALA A 136 -12.68 2.27 -4.83
CA ALA A 136 -12.78 1.93 -3.40
C ALA A 136 -14.17 2.15 -2.80
N MET A 137 -15.07 2.79 -3.55
CA MET A 137 -16.39 3.20 -3.12
C MET A 137 -17.44 2.70 -4.10
N TRP A 138 -18.72 2.89 -3.80
CA TRP A 138 -19.76 2.66 -4.78
C TRP A 138 -19.69 3.73 -5.88
N SER A 139 -18.93 3.42 -6.94
CA SER A 139 -18.71 4.30 -8.09
C SER A 139 -20.03 4.82 -8.66
N GLY A 140 -20.09 6.14 -8.86
CA GLY A 140 -21.29 6.84 -9.33
C GLY A 140 -22.37 7.09 -8.27
N HIS A 141 -22.15 6.71 -7.01
CA HIS A 141 -23.15 6.87 -5.93
C HIS A 141 -22.58 7.54 -4.67
N GLU A 142 -21.33 7.23 -4.32
CA GLU A 142 -20.67 7.80 -3.13
C GLU A 142 -19.68 8.90 -3.51
N CYS A 143 -19.51 9.87 -2.59
CA CYS A 143 -18.57 11.00 -2.72
C CYS A 143 -18.66 11.77 -4.05
N LEU A 144 -19.88 11.94 -4.58
CA LEU A 144 -20.11 12.72 -5.80
C LEU A 144 -19.68 14.17 -5.60
N ASN A 145 -18.91 14.70 -6.56
CA ASN A 145 -18.35 16.06 -6.54
C ASN A 145 -17.39 16.35 -5.37
N VAL A 146 -16.84 15.32 -4.72
CA VAL A 146 -15.82 15.47 -3.67
C VAL A 146 -14.43 15.36 -4.31
N LYS A 147 -13.59 16.38 -4.09
CA LYS A 147 -12.23 16.41 -4.65
C LYS A 147 -11.31 15.34 -4.04
N TYR A 148 -11.42 15.12 -2.73
CA TYR A 148 -10.62 14.15 -1.98
C TYR A 148 -11.53 13.17 -1.22
N PRO A 149 -12.01 12.09 -1.87
CA PRO A 149 -13.02 11.21 -1.30
C PRO A 149 -12.63 10.59 0.05
N TRP A 150 -11.38 10.16 0.20
CA TRP A 150 -10.90 9.54 1.45
C TRP A 150 -10.78 10.53 2.60
N PRO A 151 -10.07 11.68 2.47
CA PRO A 151 -10.12 12.74 3.48
C PRO A 151 -11.54 13.14 3.87
N HIS A 152 -12.46 13.21 2.90
CA HIS A 152 -13.86 13.51 3.17
C HIS A 152 -14.53 12.45 4.05
N MET A 153 -14.36 11.16 3.72
CA MET A 153 -14.92 10.06 4.50
C MET A 153 -14.31 9.99 5.91
N PHE A 154 -13.00 10.22 6.06
CA PHE A 154 -12.36 10.30 7.38
C PHE A 154 -12.83 11.52 8.18
N SER A 155 -13.08 12.66 7.53
CA SER A 155 -13.69 13.83 8.20
C SER A 155 -15.05 13.47 8.78
N ARG A 156 -15.92 12.83 7.98
CA ARG A 156 -17.26 12.41 8.42
C ARG A 156 -17.20 11.37 9.55
N LEU A 157 -16.26 10.44 9.49
CA LEU A 157 -16.02 9.47 10.56
C LEU A 157 -15.57 10.19 11.84
N GLY A 158 -14.67 11.18 11.71
CA GLY A 158 -14.21 11.99 12.82
C GLY A 158 -15.33 12.81 13.46
N ASP A 159 -16.22 13.42 12.66
CA ASP A 159 -17.42 14.12 13.14
C ASP A 159 -18.33 13.19 13.95
N GLU A 160 -18.54 11.96 13.48
CA GLU A 160 -19.37 10.99 14.18
C GLU A 160 -18.72 10.47 15.47
N TYR A 161 -17.40 10.26 15.47
CA TYR A 161 -16.66 9.89 16.68
C TYR A 161 -16.73 11.01 17.72
N ASP A 162 -16.51 12.25 17.30
CA ASP A 162 -16.60 13.44 18.14
C ASP A 162 -17.98 13.60 18.76
N ARG A 163 -19.04 13.43 17.97
CA ARG A 163 -20.43 13.48 18.44
C ARG A 163 -20.72 12.44 19.53
N ARG A 164 -20.16 11.24 19.43
CA ARG A 164 -20.43 10.12 20.37
C ARG A 164 -19.54 10.14 21.61
N TYR A 165 -18.27 10.50 21.44
CA TYR A 165 -17.22 10.25 22.42
C TYR A 165 -16.34 11.48 22.70
N GLY A 166 -16.46 12.54 21.91
CA GLY A 166 -15.51 13.65 21.86
C GLY A 166 -14.23 13.27 21.12
N LEU A 167 -13.74 14.16 20.26
CA LEU A 167 -12.49 13.99 19.53
C LEU A 167 -11.59 15.20 19.76
N ARG A 168 -10.47 14.96 20.44
CA ARG A 168 -9.45 15.98 20.65
C ARG A 168 -8.42 15.92 19.55
N HIS A 169 -8.22 17.05 18.85
CA HIS A 169 -7.17 17.19 17.83
C HIS A 169 -5.78 16.84 18.38
N ASP A 170 -5.48 17.19 19.65
CA ASP A 170 -4.19 16.87 20.27
C ASP A 170 -3.86 15.37 20.22
N HIS A 171 -4.86 14.50 20.30
CA HIS A 171 -4.65 13.06 20.22
C HIS A 171 -4.30 12.61 18.79
N LEU A 172 -4.97 13.19 17.78
CA LEU A 172 -4.66 12.92 16.36
C LEU A 172 -3.25 13.43 16.02
N ALA A 173 -2.94 14.65 16.44
CA ALA A 173 -1.62 15.25 16.31
C ALA A 173 -0.52 14.41 16.98
N ALA A 174 -0.80 13.81 18.14
CA ALA A 174 0.16 12.92 18.81
C ALA A 174 0.41 11.63 18.00
N ILE A 175 -0.62 11.05 17.37
CA ILE A 175 -0.46 9.90 16.48
C ILE A 175 0.45 10.27 15.30
N ALA A 176 0.20 11.41 14.65
CA ALA A 176 1.04 11.91 13.57
C ALA A 176 2.50 12.09 14.01
N GLN A 177 2.73 12.75 15.15
CA GLN A 177 4.08 12.93 15.72
C GLN A 177 4.82 11.60 15.94
N ILE A 178 4.14 10.61 16.50
CA ILE A 178 4.71 9.27 16.71
C ILE A 178 5.06 8.63 15.36
N ASN A 179 4.15 8.70 14.38
CA ASN A 179 4.35 8.13 13.05
C ASN A 179 5.55 8.77 12.33
N PHE A 180 5.64 10.10 12.28
CA PHE A 180 6.76 10.79 11.63
C PHE A 180 8.09 10.63 12.38
N SER A 181 8.06 10.59 13.72
CA SER A 181 9.25 10.26 14.54
C SER A 181 9.78 8.86 14.26
N ASN A 182 8.89 7.88 14.09
CA ASN A 182 9.25 6.52 13.66
C ASN A 182 9.78 6.51 12.23
N ALA A 183 9.13 7.21 11.30
CA ALA A 183 9.54 7.30 9.91
C ALA A 183 10.95 7.87 9.75
N ARG A 184 11.33 8.89 10.54
CA ARG A 184 12.68 9.48 10.52
C ARG A 184 13.80 8.48 10.83
N ARG A 185 13.49 7.40 11.54
CA ARG A 185 14.44 6.33 11.91
C ARG A 185 14.36 5.11 10.99
N ASN A 186 13.47 5.14 10.00
CA ASN A 186 13.29 4.06 9.04
C ASN A 186 13.88 4.45 7.68
N PRO A 187 14.93 3.77 7.19
CA PRO A 187 15.55 4.09 5.89
C PRO A 187 14.60 3.92 4.70
N ASN A 188 13.55 3.10 4.82
CA ASN A 188 12.58 2.84 3.75
C ASN A 188 11.35 3.74 3.79
N ALA A 189 11.19 4.59 4.81
CA ALA A 189 10.00 5.43 4.94
C ALA A 189 10.02 6.63 3.98
N GLN A 190 8.90 6.91 3.32
CA GLN A 190 8.76 8.05 2.41
C GLN A 190 9.04 9.41 3.09
N SER A 191 8.58 9.55 4.34
CA SER A 191 8.68 10.80 5.10
C SER A 191 9.95 10.92 5.95
N ARG A 192 10.92 10.01 5.81
CA ARG A 192 12.13 9.98 6.65
C ARG A 192 12.96 11.26 6.62
N GLY A 193 12.94 11.97 5.49
CA GLY A 193 13.66 13.23 5.26
C GLY A 193 12.79 14.48 5.36
N TRP A 194 11.54 14.36 5.81
CA TRP A 194 10.64 15.51 5.93
C TRP A 194 10.98 16.32 7.19
N SER A 195 10.89 17.64 7.08
CA SER A 195 11.14 18.58 8.17
C SER A 195 9.84 19.07 8.75
N PHE A 196 9.75 19.04 10.09
CA PHE A 196 8.59 19.49 10.85
C PHE A 196 9.05 20.49 11.92
N ASN A 197 8.16 21.40 12.30
CA ASN A 197 8.34 22.27 13.44
C ASN A 197 7.19 22.09 14.44
N GLU A 198 7.21 22.86 15.53
CA GLU A 198 6.19 22.78 16.59
C GLU A 198 4.77 23.04 16.08
N LYS A 199 4.62 23.81 14.99
CA LYS A 199 3.32 24.13 14.37
C LYS A 199 2.79 23.03 13.47
N SER A 200 3.65 22.14 12.95
CA SER A 200 3.28 21.05 12.03
C SER A 200 2.26 20.08 12.61
N PHE A 201 2.15 20.00 13.94
CA PHE A 201 1.22 19.10 14.64
C PHE A 201 0.16 19.87 15.42
N THR A 202 -0.17 21.07 14.95
CA THR A 202 -1.20 21.94 15.53
C THR A 202 -2.24 22.27 14.46
N GLN A 203 -3.22 23.11 14.79
CA GLN A 203 -4.20 23.62 13.84
C GLN A 203 -3.72 24.89 13.11
N ASP A 204 -2.40 25.00 12.85
CA ASP A 204 -1.80 26.12 12.15
C ASP A 204 -2.08 26.02 10.63
N GLU A 205 -2.64 27.06 10.03
CA GLU A 205 -3.09 27.03 8.63
C GLU A 205 -1.94 27.06 7.60
N GLU A 206 -0.73 27.43 8.00
CA GLU A 206 0.44 27.42 7.11
C GLU A 206 1.19 26.08 7.20
N TRP A 207 1.41 25.62 8.43
CA TRP A 207 2.20 24.43 8.72
C TRP A 207 1.39 23.14 8.85
N ASN A 208 0.07 23.21 8.96
CA ASN A 208 -0.83 22.06 8.92
C ASN A 208 -2.21 22.47 8.35
N PRO A 209 -2.27 22.95 7.10
CA PRO A 209 -3.51 23.43 6.49
C PRO A 209 -4.58 22.34 6.45
N VAL A 210 -5.84 22.78 6.50
CA VAL A 210 -7.00 21.91 6.24
C VAL A 210 -6.96 21.43 4.79
N ILE A 211 -7.15 20.13 4.60
CA ILE A 211 -7.28 19.48 3.29
C ILE A 211 -8.75 19.31 2.91
N GLU A 212 -9.57 18.80 3.84
CA GLU A 212 -10.99 18.51 3.64
C GLU A 212 -11.69 18.39 4.99
N GLY A 213 -12.77 19.14 5.19
CA GLY A 213 -13.53 19.13 6.44
C GLY A 213 -12.63 19.40 7.66
N ARG A 214 -12.51 18.42 8.57
CA ARG A 214 -11.61 18.50 9.74
C ARG A 214 -10.21 17.92 9.51
N ILE A 215 -9.97 17.26 8.38
CA ILE A 215 -8.70 16.60 8.07
C ILE A 215 -7.65 17.63 7.62
N ARG A 216 -6.48 17.59 8.24
CA ARG A 216 -5.33 18.43 7.96
C ARG A 216 -4.21 17.65 7.29
N ARG A 217 -3.24 18.37 6.70
CA ARG A 217 -2.14 17.80 5.91
C ARG A 217 -1.36 16.71 6.62
N HIS A 218 -1.21 16.81 7.94
CA HIS A 218 -0.41 15.89 8.74
C HIS A 218 -1.23 14.85 9.53
N ASP A 219 -2.56 14.83 9.36
CA ASP A 219 -3.43 13.80 9.93
C ASP A 219 -3.27 12.43 9.24
#